data_AF-A0A9Q3JQE6-F1
#
_entry.id   AF-A0A9Q3JQE6-F1
#
_cell.length_a   1.000
_cell.length_b   1.000
_cell.length_c   1.000
_cell.angle_alpha   90.00
_cell.angle_beta   90.00
_cell.angle_gamma   90.00
#
_symmetry.space_group_name_H-M   'P 1'
#
loop_
_entity.id
_entity.type
_entity.pdbx_description
1 polymer ?
#
loop_
_entity_poly.entity_id
_entity_poly.type
_entity_poly.pdbx_seq_one_letter_code
_entity_poly.pdbx_strand_id
1 'polypeptide(L)'
;MRLDHGKHDWAWWKCEIITKWANNSWILKIENAFGSAFFNSEKDKALTWFLKQKVRLSALHPDMPDSMISMKILRKCGGELEPAIKCRCVEPCSTEDYINAMEDIITSTRIGKTWTRVPMESKILSKTSGEDKRPERPVLKCHKYGSTSNLVNTCTTKTNINEV
;
A
#
# COMPACT_ATOMS: atom_id res chain seq x y z
N MET A 1 3.32 -44.35 -3.81
CA MET A 1 2.25 -43.82 -2.94
C MET A 1 0.89 -44.45 -3.23
N ARG A 2 0.16 -44.13 -4.32
CA ARG A 2 -1.18 -44.72 -4.55
C ARG A 2 -1.19 -46.24 -4.73
N LEU A 3 -0.12 -46.81 -5.28
CA LEU A 3 0.04 -48.26 -5.45
C LEU A 3 0.37 -48.97 -4.12
N ASP A 4 1.00 -48.26 -3.17
CA ASP A 4 1.50 -48.83 -1.92
C ASP A 4 0.49 -48.72 -0.77
N HIS A 5 -0.35 -47.68 -0.78
CA HIS A 5 -1.31 -47.39 0.29
C HIS A 5 -2.77 -47.74 -0.09
N GLY A 6 -3.05 -48.17 -1.34
CA GLY A 6 -4.41 -48.52 -1.76
C GLY A 6 -5.36 -47.32 -1.91
N LYS A 7 -6.68 -47.57 -1.89
CA LYS A 7 -7.72 -46.54 -2.02
C LYS A 7 -8.06 -45.95 -0.65
N HIS A 8 -7.64 -44.70 -0.45
CA HIS A 8 -8.04 -43.88 0.69
C HIS A 8 -8.81 -42.64 0.23
N ASP A 9 -9.53 -42.01 1.17
CA ASP A 9 -10.19 -40.74 0.95
C ASP A 9 -9.18 -39.59 0.79
N TRP A 10 -9.66 -38.46 0.29
CA TRP A 10 -8.78 -37.31 0.06
C TRP A 10 -8.23 -36.71 1.35
N ALA A 11 -9.01 -36.74 2.45
CA ALA A 11 -8.59 -36.22 3.73
C ALA A 11 -7.38 -36.98 4.28
N TRP A 12 -7.39 -38.32 4.20
CA TRP A 12 -6.26 -39.15 4.58
C TRP A 12 -5.03 -38.87 3.72
N TRP A 13 -5.19 -38.78 2.39
CA TRP A 13 -4.08 -38.44 1.49
C TRP A 13 -3.47 -37.08 1.81
N LYS A 14 -4.31 -36.10 2.15
CA LYS A 14 -3.85 -34.76 2.56
C LYS A 14 -3.01 -34.84 3.83
N CYS A 15 -3.46 -35.59 4.85
CA CYS A 15 -2.70 -35.82 6.07
C CYS A 15 -1.37 -36.53 5.80
N GLU A 16 -1.37 -37.60 4.98
CA GLU A 16 -0.15 -38.36 4.68
C GLU A 16 0.89 -37.51 3.93
N ILE A 17 0.44 -36.69 2.97
CA ILE A 17 1.30 -35.75 2.25
C ILE A 17 1.89 -34.70 3.22
N ILE A 18 1.06 -34.14 4.10
CA ILE A 18 1.52 -33.19 5.13
C ILE A 18 2.54 -33.88 6.04
N THR A 19 2.26 -35.05 6.58
CA THR A 19 3.18 -35.79 7.46
C THR A 19 4.53 -36.04 6.80
N LYS A 20 4.55 -36.43 5.51
CA LYS A 20 5.80 -36.73 4.82
C LYS A 20 6.56 -35.51 4.31
N TRP A 21 5.87 -34.41 3.96
CA TRP A 21 6.46 -33.29 3.21
C TRP A 21 6.41 -31.95 3.96
N ALA A 22 5.50 -31.76 4.92
CA ALA A 22 5.44 -30.59 5.78
C ALA A 22 6.45 -30.70 6.93
N ASN A 23 7.73 -30.85 6.57
CA ASN A 23 8.81 -30.78 7.54
C ASN A 23 8.90 -29.37 8.15
N ASN A 24 9.50 -29.25 9.34
CA ASN A 24 9.66 -27.97 10.02
C ASN A 24 10.33 -26.90 9.13
N SER A 25 11.23 -27.30 8.24
CA SER A 25 11.87 -26.39 7.29
C SER A 25 10.89 -25.80 6.27
N TRP A 26 9.88 -26.55 5.82
CA TRP A 26 8.83 -26.06 4.94
C TRP A 26 7.92 -25.06 5.66
N ILE A 27 7.52 -25.38 6.91
CA ILE A 27 6.71 -24.48 7.75
C ILE A 27 7.43 -23.14 7.91
N LEU A 28 8.70 -23.17 8.33
CA LEU A 28 9.53 -21.96 8.49
C LEU A 28 9.68 -21.18 7.17
N LYS A 29 9.79 -21.86 6.02
CA LYS A 29 9.85 -21.20 4.71
C LYS A 29 8.56 -20.45 4.40
N ILE A 30 7.38 -21.04 4.67
CA ILE A 30 6.09 -20.38 4.44
C ILE A 30 5.89 -19.22 5.42
N GLU A 31 6.19 -19.42 6.70
CA GLU A 31 6.11 -18.38 7.72
C GLU A 31 6.98 -17.18 7.36
N ASN A 32 8.24 -17.41 6.98
CA ASN A 32 9.13 -16.35 6.52
C ASN A 32 8.61 -15.67 5.26
N ALA A 33 8.12 -16.45 4.29
CA ALA A 33 7.59 -15.93 3.03
C ALA A 33 6.31 -15.09 3.21
N PHE A 34 5.49 -15.38 4.22
CA PHE A 34 4.36 -14.55 4.62
C PHE A 34 4.83 -13.34 5.46
N GLY A 35 5.79 -13.56 6.35
CA GLY A 35 6.39 -12.54 7.20
C GLY A 35 6.96 -11.37 6.40
N SER A 36 7.71 -11.66 5.34
CA SER A 36 8.34 -10.68 4.46
C SER A 36 7.45 -10.17 3.32
N ALA A 37 6.24 -10.72 3.15
CA ALA A 37 5.33 -10.32 2.09
C ALA A 37 4.52 -9.10 2.52
N PHE A 38 5.00 -7.91 2.14
CA PHE A 38 4.24 -6.67 2.21
C PHE A 38 3.58 -6.39 0.86
N PHE A 39 2.39 -5.80 0.88
CA PHE A 39 1.70 -5.44 -0.35
C PHE A 39 2.31 -4.16 -0.96
N ASN A 40 2.54 -4.16 -2.27
CA ASN A 40 2.93 -2.97 -3.01
C ASN A 40 1.97 -2.72 -4.17
N SER A 41 1.22 -1.61 -4.12
CA SER A 41 0.19 -1.31 -5.13
C SER A 41 0.71 -1.06 -6.55
N GLU A 42 2.01 -0.79 -6.72
CA GLU A 42 2.62 -0.58 -8.04
C GLU A 42 3.08 -1.88 -8.69
N LYS A 43 3.46 -2.87 -7.86
CA LYS A 43 4.07 -4.12 -8.31
C LYS A 43 3.09 -5.28 -8.27
N ASP A 44 2.21 -5.30 -7.27
CA ASP A 44 1.34 -6.41 -6.96
C ASP A 44 -0.10 -6.11 -7.39
N LYS A 45 -0.74 -7.11 -8.02
CA LYS A 45 -2.19 -7.11 -8.22
C LYS A 45 -2.88 -7.60 -6.96
N ALA A 46 -3.86 -6.85 -6.46
CA ALA A 46 -4.54 -7.13 -5.19
C ALA A 46 -5.13 -8.55 -5.14
N LEU A 47 -5.96 -8.95 -6.10
CA LEU A 47 -6.51 -10.31 -6.17
C LEU A 47 -5.43 -11.39 -6.08
N THR A 48 -4.41 -11.32 -6.94
CA THR A 48 -3.38 -12.38 -7.03
C THR A 48 -2.53 -12.44 -5.78
N TRP A 49 -2.16 -11.27 -5.24
CA TRP A 49 -1.36 -11.19 -4.02
C TRP A 49 -2.15 -11.69 -2.81
N PHE A 50 -3.42 -11.27 -2.67
CA PHE A 50 -4.27 -11.65 -1.55
C PHE A 50 -4.50 -13.16 -1.53
N LEU A 51 -4.88 -13.76 -2.67
CA LEU A 51 -5.09 -15.20 -2.78
C LEU A 51 -3.81 -15.99 -2.45
N LYS A 52 -2.65 -15.50 -2.89
CA LYS A 52 -1.36 -16.12 -2.55
C LYS A 52 -1.10 -16.12 -1.04
N GLN A 53 -1.43 -15.03 -0.35
CA GLN A 53 -1.29 -14.99 1.11
C GLN A 53 -2.35 -15.86 1.82
N LYS A 54 -3.59 -15.90 1.30
CA LYS A 54 -4.64 -16.80 1.81
C LYS A 54 -4.18 -18.26 1.77
N VAL A 55 -3.67 -18.72 0.63
CA VAL A 55 -3.15 -20.09 0.50
C VAL A 55 -2.04 -20.39 1.51
N ARG A 56 -1.11 -19.46 1.73
CA ARG A 56 -0.02 -19.63 2.71
C ARG A 56 -0.56 -19.76 4.14
N LEU A 57 -1.49 -18.88 4.53
CA LEU A 57 -2.06 -18.89 5.87
C LEU A 57 -2.98 -20.08 6.10
N SER A 58 -3.80 -20.46 5.13
CA SER A 58 -4.64 -21.67 5.22
C SER A 58 -3.81 -22.96 5.29
N ALA A 59 -2.59 -22.95 4.74
CA ALA A 59 -1.66 -24.07 4.86
C ALA A 59 -0.99 -24.14 6.25
N LEU A 60 -0.73 -22.99 6.89
CA LEU A 60 -0.15 -22.92 8.24
C LEU A 60 -1.21 -23.11 9.35
N HIS A 61 -2.43 -22.62 9.13
CA HIS A 61 -3.50 -22.57 10.11
C HIS A 61 -4.81 -23.06 9.48
N PRO A 62 -4.96 -24.38 9.27
CA PRO A 62 -6.16 -24.94 8.65
C PRO A 62 -7.44 -24.72 9.46
N ASP A 63 -7.32 -24.59 10.79
CA ASP A 63 -8.47 -24.42 11.70
C ASP A 63 -8.90 -22.96 11.88
N MET A 64 -8.19 -22.01 11.26
CA MET A 64 -8.48 -20.58 11.40
C MET A 64 -9.63 -20.16 10.47
N PRO A 65 -10.64 -19.41 10.95
CA PRO A 65 -11.72 -18.94 10.09
C PRO A 65 -11.21 -17.97 9.02
N ASP A 66 -11.84 -18.02 7.84
CA ASP A 66 -11.48 -17.22 6.67
C ASP A 66 -11.50 -15.70 6.94
N SER A 67 -12.36 -15.22 7.84
CA SER A 67 -12.40 -13.83 8.28
C SER A 67 -11.12 -13.41 9.00
N MET A 68 -10.62 -14.25 9.91
CA MET A 68 -9.36 -14.00 10.62
C MET A 68 -8.15 -14.10 9.70
N ILE A 69 -8.16 -15.03 8.75
CA ILE A 69 -7.13 -15.13 7.71
C ILE A 69 -7.09 -13.82 6.91
N SER A 70 -8.25 -13.35 6.45
CA SER A 70 -8.37 -12.10 5.68
C SER A 70 -7.85 -10.90 6.49
N MET A 71 -8.23 -10.78 7.77
CA MET A 71 -7.74 -9.73 8.65
C MET A 71 -6.21 -9.78 8.86
N LYS A 72 -5.62 -10.98 8.98
CA LYS A 72 -4.15 -11.14 9.06
C LYS A 72 -3.45 -10.67 7.77
N ILE A 73 -4.06 -10.91 6.62
CA ILE A 73 -3.53 -10.44 5.32
C ILE A 73 -3.60 -8.92 5.24
N LEU A 74 -4.68 -8.29 5.68
CA LEU A 74 -4.82 -6.83 5.65
C LEU A 74 -3.75 -6.10 6.47
N ARG A 75 -3.31 -6.68 7.60
CA ARG A 75 -2.20 -6.13 8.38
C ARG A 75 -0.88 -6.06 7.61
N LYS A 76 -0.73 -6.86 6.53
CA LYS A 76 0.43 -6.83 5.64
C LYS A 76 0.32 -5.78 4.53
N CYS A 77 -0.86 -5.17 4.36
CA CYS A 77 -1.04 -4.03 3.47
C CYS A 77 -0.41 -2.76 4.05
N GLY A 78 -0.54 -2.57 5.37
CA GLY A 78 0.07 -1.47 6.12
C GLY A 78 -0.40 -0.06 5.71
N GLY A 79 0.06 0.94 6.48
CA GLY A 79 -0.21 2.36 6.22
C GLY A 79 -1.69 2.70 6.13
N GLU A 80 -2.03 3.57 5.17
CA GLU A 80 -3.40 4.06 4.94
C GLU A 80 -4.33 3.02 4.29
N LEU A 81 -3.78 1.92 3.74
CA LEU A 81 -4.56 0.93 3.01
C LEU A 81 -5.36 0.03 3.96
N GLU A 82 -4.78 -0.39 5.09
CA GLU A 82 -5.48 -1.23 6.07
C GLU A 82 -6.73 -0.53 6.65
N PRO A 83 -6.65 0.71 7.18
CA PRO A 83 -7.84 1.42 7.67
C PRO A 83 -8.86 1.68 6.55
N ALA A 84 -8.41 2.05 5.35
CA ALA A 84 -9.30 2.34 4.23
C ALA A 84 -10.12 1.12 3.76
N ILE A 85 -9.52 -0.08 3.79
CA ILE A 85 -10.24 -1.33 3.47
C ILE A 85 -11.24 -1.65 4.57
N LYS A 86 -10.85 -1.56 5.85
CA LYS A 86 -11.77 -1.81 6.98
C LYS A 86 -12.98 -0.88 6.98
N CYS A 87 -12.83 0.38 6.58
CA CYS A 87 -13.96 1.30 6.47
C CYS A 87 -14.96 0.91 5.36
N ARG A 88 -14.54 0.15 4.35
CA ARG A 88 -15.42 -0.32 3.25
C ARG A 88 -16.05 -1.67 3.54
N CYS A 89 -15.41 -2.48 4.36
CA CYS A 89 -15.85 -3.82 4.73
C CYS A 89 -16.57 -3.81 6.09
N VAL A 90 -17.90 -3.82 6.08
CA VAL A 90 -18.70 -4.00 7.31
C VAL A 90 -18.85 -5.50 7.59
N GLU A 91 -18.59 -5.94 8.82
CA GLU A 91 -18.71 -7.36 9.20
C GLU A 91 -20.18 -7.83 9.21
N PRO A 92 -20.48 -9.08 8.78
CA PRO A 92 -19.56 -10.09 8.27
C PRO A 92 -19.20 -9.84 6.79
N CYS A 93 -17.90 -9.88 6.49
CA CYS A 93 -17.35 -9.57 5.17
C CYS A 93 -16.62 -10.79 4.60
N SER A 94 -16.92 -11.14 3.34
CA SER A 94 -16.31 -12.30 2.68
C SER A 94 -14.89 -11.97 2.19
N THR A 95 -14.10 -13.01 1.86
CA THR A 95 -12.78 -12.80 1.23
C THR A 95 -12.88 -11.98 -0.05
N GLU A 96 -13.95 -12.18 -0.84
CA GLU A 96 -14.15 -11.48 -2.11
C GLU A 96 -14.41 -10.00 -1.89
N ASP A 97 -15.22 -9.66 -0.89
CA ASP A 97 -15.50 -8.27 -0.52
C ASP A 97 -14.22 -7.53 -0.11
N TYR A 98 -13.32 -8.17 0.64
CA TYR A 98 -12.02 -7.60 1.00
C TYR A 98 -11.15 -7.34 -0.24
N ILE A 99 -11.15 -8.26 -1.20
CA ILE A 99 -10.38 -8.12 -2.45
C ILE A 99 -10.96 -7.00 -3.31
N ASN A 100 -12.29 -6.97 -3.49
CA ASN A 100 -12.99 -5.93 -4.23
C ASN A 100 -12.72 -4.54 -3.61
N ALA A 101 -12.86 -4.41 -2.30
CA ALA A 101 -12.56 -3.16 -1.60
C ALA A 101 -11.09 -2.73 -1.77
N MET A 102 -10.15 -3.67 -1.74
CA MET A 102 -8.73 -3.41 -1.97
C MET A 102 -8.46 -2.94 -3.40
N GLU A 103 -9.03 -3.61 -4.41
CA GLU A 103 -8.95 -3.22 -5.81
C GLU A 103 -9.57 -1.85 -6.07
N ASP A 104 -10.75 -1.60 -5.51
CA ASP A 104 -11.44 -0.32 -5.59
C ASP A 104 -10.60 0.81 -4.99
N ILE A 105 -9.96 0.60 -3.83
CA ILE A 105 -9.10 1.64 -3.23
C ILE A 105 -7.91 1.95 -4.10
N ILE A 106 -7.24 0.95 -4.65
CA ILE A 106 -6.04 1.13 -5.49
C ILE A 106 -6.37 1.81 -6.82
N THR A 107 -7.54 1.52 -7.37
CA THR A 107 -8.02 2.09 -8.63
C THR A 107 -8.59 3.50 -8.44
N SER A 108 -9.43 3.69 -7.43
CA SER A 108 -10.09 4.98 -7.13
C SER A 108 -9.19 5.98 -6.42
N THR A 109 -8.22 5.51 -5.62
CA THR A 109 -7.40 6.35 -4.76
C THR A 109 -5.92 6.20 -5.13
N ARG A 110 -5.17 7.31 -5.23
CA ARG A 110 -3.70 7.27 -5.47
C ARG A 110 -2.90 6.74 -4.26
N ILE A 111 -3.54 6.04 -3.32
CA ILE A 111 -2.92 5.49 -2.12
C ILE A 111 -2.03 4.31 -2.53
N GLY A 112 -0.76 4.36 -2.12
CA GLY A 112 0.23 3.32 -2.41
C GLY A 112 1.05 3.49 -3.69
N LYS A 113 0.76 4.52 -4.51
CA LYS A 113 1.59 4.85 -5.70
C LYS A 113 2.76 5.73 -5.26
N THR A 114 3.97 5.23 -5.44
CA THR A 114 5.20 6.01 -5.33
C THR A 114 5.21 6.99 -6.50
N TRP A 115 5.33 8.30 -6.21
CA TRP A 115 5.62 9.25 -7.27
C TRP A 115 7.01 8.96 -7.83
N THR A 116 7.08 8.26 -8.96
CA THR A 116 8.29 8.27 -9.79
C THR A 116 8.43 9.69 -10.31
N ARG A 117 9.37 10.45 -9.72
CA ARG A 117 9.84 11.67 -10.37
C ARG A 117 10.46 11.21 -11.68
N VAL A 118 9.77 11.47 -12.78
CA VAL A 118 10.37 11.33 -14.12
C VAL A 118 11.67 12.14 -14.07
N PRO A 119 12.85 11.54 -14.33
CA PRO A 119 14.07 12.33 -14.45
C PRO A 119 13.84 13.30 -15.60
N MET A 120 13.71 14.58 -15.28
CA MET A 120 13.68 15.61 -16.31
C MET A 120 15.06 15.57 -16.97
N GLU A 121 15.15 14.98 -18.17
CA GLU A 121 16.38 14.99 -18.95
C GLU A 121 16.84 16.43 -19.11
N SER A 122 17.86 16.79 -18.34
CA SER A 122 18.54 18.07 -18.50
C SER A 122 19.33 17.99 -19.79
N LYS A 123 18.73 18.42 -20.90
CA LYS A 123 19.48 18.80 -22.09
C LYS A 123 20.45 19.90 -21.68
N ILE A 124 21.72 19.54 -21.53
CA ILE A 124 22.83 20.47 -21.33
C ILE A 124 22.95 21.26 -22.63
N LEU A 125 22.37 22.44 -22.68
CA LEU A 125 22.65 23.41 -23.73
C LEU A 125 23.85 24.25 -23.26
N SER A 126 24.95 24.12 -24.00
CA SER A 126 26.21 24.82 -23.82
C SER A 126 26.00 26.33 -23.72
N LYS A 127 26.57 26.93 -22.67
CA LYS A 127 26.65 28.38 -22.44
C LYS A 127 27.30 29.10 -23.63
N THR A 128 26.59 30.07 -24.18
CA THR A 128 27.20 31.31 -24.69
C THR A 128 26.58 32.48 -23.96
N SER A 129 27.46 33.36 -23.46
CA SER A 129 27.23 34.55 -22.65
C SER A 129 26.15 35.49 -23.18
N GLY A 130 25.26 35.95 -22.29
CA GLY A 130 24.36 37.08 -22.55
C GLY A 130 23.24 37.20 -21.50
N GLU A 131 23.33 38.25 -20.68
CA GLU A 131 22.31 38.88 -19.80
C GLU A 131 21.20 38.06 -19.12
N ASP A 132 21.24 38.14 -17.79
CA ASP A 132 20.32 37.56 -16.82
C ASP A 132 18.92 38.22 -16.88
N LYS A 133 17.92 37.52 -17.44
CA LYS A 133 16.50 37.89 -17.30
C LYS A 133 15.74 36.75 -16.62
N ARG A 134 15.72 36.80 -15.29
CA ARG A 134 14.85 35.99 -14.44
C ARG A 134 13.37 36.38 -14.70
N PRO A 135 12.46 35.44 -15.00
CA PRO A 135 11.04 35.77 -15.04
C PRO A 135 10.56 36.07 -13.62
N GLU A 136 10.06 37.28 -13.39
CA GLU A 136 9.48 37.71 -12.12
C GLU A 136 8.26 36.85 -11.78
N ARG A 137 8.22 36.35 -10.53
CA ARG A 137 7.01 35.70 -10.01
C ARG A 137 5.90 36.75 -9.86
N PRO A 138 4.64 36.44 -10.22
CA PRO A 138 3.55 37.39 -10.07
C PRO A 138 3.38 37.73 -8.58
N VAL A 139 3.50 39.02 -8.26
CA VAL A 139 3.28 39.56 -6.93
C VAL A 139 1.77 39.52 -6.63
N LEU A 140 1.35 38.58 -5.79
CA LEU A 140 -0.03 38.51 -5.30
C LEU A 140 -0.27 39.67 -4.31
N LYS A 141 -1.28 40.50 -4.58
CA LYS A 141 -1.67 41.62 -3.71
C LYS A 141 -2.77 41.18 -2.76
N CYS A 142 -2.63 41.48 -1.46
CA CYS A 142 -3.70 41.25 -0.49
C CYS A 142 -4.87 42.22 -0.70
N HIS A 143 -6.06 41.70 -0.95
CA HIS A 143 -7.25 42.48 -1.36
C HIS A 143 -7.82 43.40 -0.27
N LYS A 144 -7.39 43.25 1.00
CA LYS A 144 -7.86 44.10 2.12
C LYS A 144 -6.93 45.28 2.45
N TYR A 145 -5.62 45.18 2.20
CA TYR A 145 -4.66 46.19 2.67
C TYR A 145 -3.58 46.59 1.65
N GLY A 146 -3.65 46.07 0.41
CA GLY A 146 -2.78 46.50 -0.69
C GLY A 146 -1.28 46.20 -0.53
N SER A 147 -0.87 45.50 0.52
CA SER A 147 0.53 45.13 0.74
C SER A 147 0.96 43.98 -0.17
N THR A 148 2.21 44.07 -0.64
CA THR A 148 2.87 43.09 -1.50
C THR A 148 3.85 42.26 -0.68
N SER A 149 3.49 41.01 -0.37
CA SER A 149 4.42 40.04 0.23
C SER A 149 4.33 38.70 -0.48
N ASN A 150 5.45 37.98 -0.54
CA ASN A 150 5.57 36.71 -1.26
C ASN A 150 5.07 35.49 -0.46
N LEU A 151 4.35 35.71 0.65
CA LEU A 151 3.84 34.66 1.54
C LEU A 151 2.37 34.97 1.86
N VAL A 152 1.47 34.10 1.38
CA VAL A 152 0.01 34.33 1.35
C VAL A 152 -0.64 34.38 2.74
N ASN A 153 0.04 33.99 3.82
CA ASN A 153 -0.63 33.70 5.10
C ASN A 153 -0.21 34.53 6.33
N THR A 154 0.51 35.64 6.18
CA THR A 154 0.81 36.51 7.33
C THR A 154 0.40 37.95 7.06
N CYS A 155 -0.90 38.24 7.17
CA CYS A 155 -1.40 39.60 7.36
C CYS A 155 -1.33 39.92 8.86
N THR A 156 -0.15 40.29 9.36
CA THR A 156 -0.02 40.82 10.72
C THR A 156 -0.42 42.29 10.73
N THR A 157 -1.47 42.63 11.46
CA THR A 157 -1.88 44.01 11.75
C THR A 157 -0.70 44.77 12.34
N LYS A 158 -0.29 45.88 11.71
CA LYS A 158 0.64 46.83 12.30
C LYS A 158 -0.08 47.55 13.45
N THR A 159 0.06 47.07 14.68
CA THR A 159 -0.14 47.91 15.85
C THR A 159 1.02 48.89 15.93
N ASN A 160 0.69 50.17 15.89
CA ASN A 160 1.64 51.27 15.98
C ASN A 160 2.10 51.36 17.45
N ILE A 161 3.35 50.97 17.73
CA ILE A 161 4.01 51.31 18.99
C ILE A 161 4.99 52.43 18.65
N ASN A 162 4.57 53.66 18.94
CA ASN A 162 5.37 54.69 19.58
C ASN A 162 4.50 55.95 19.69
N GLU A 163 4.18 56.37 20.91
CA GLU A 163 4.67 57.64 21.47
C GLU A 163 4.00 57.97 22.83
N VAL A 164 4.88 58.34 23.79
CA VAL A 164 4.69 58.93 25.13
C VAL A 164 4.34 58.01 26.29
#